data_AF-A0A2N3CIZ2-F1
#
_entry.id   AF-A0A2N3CIZ2-F1
#
_cell.length_a   1.000
_cell.length_b   1.000
_cell.length_c   1.000
_cell.angle_alpha   90.00
_cell.angle_beta   90.00
_cell.angle_gamma   90.00
#
_symmetry.space_group_name_H-M   'P 1'
#
loop_
_entity.id
_entity.type
_entity.pdbx_description
1 polymer ?
#
loop_
_entity_poly.entity_id
_entity_poly.type
_entity_poly.pdbx_seq_one_letter_code
_entity_poly.pdbx_strand_id
1 'polypeptide(L)'
;MAQTRVVLAGARALTGWQGPVALIGHSMASDIVVRAGLAEGAAAIVAISMYSEAVTEAGPANLLILSGEWEPGLRRVALDALRQVAPEAEEGETAAGPPRRRAAVAPDVEHLGVLYSPVTLAETRAWLDAAFGRAPGQGRLATTGGWIAALLLGIVLLGRVLVTATPPVPASAVLPARRFWMVALLPAVAVPLALRPLPTAFLPVLVADYLALHLLAYGALLLALSRGVPLRGAVWAGLALALWGIAVFGLSLDRYFSSFLPVAERLPVLAALLPGALAYALGEARALRGGQAPLWQALTLRGAFLGSLALAAALDFDRLMFLLIILPVMLAWFAIFATQAGWVGRRHGPLAAGLGAGAILAWTLGVTFPLFVR
;
A
#
# COMPACT_ATOMS: atom_id res chain seq x y z
N MET A 1 -15.56 0.79 14.71
CA MET A 1 -16.37 -0.07 15.59
C MET A 1 -17.53 -0.75 14.86
N ALA A 2 -18.44 -0.01 14.20
CA ALA A 2 -19.63 -0.60 13.54
C ALA A 2 -19.27 -1.69 12.50
N GLN A 3 -18.30 -1.42 11.62
CA GLN A 3 -17.83 -2.41 10.65
C GLN A 3 -17.24 -3.67 11.31
N THR A 4 -16.47 -3.52 12.39
CA THR A 4 -15.95 -4.66 13.16
C THR A 4 -17.07 -5.55 13.69
N ARG A 5 -18.17 -4.96 14.19
CA ARG A 5 -19.36 -5.72 14.61
C ARG A 5 -20.05 -6.44 13.46
N VAL A 6 -20.15 -5.81 12.29
CA VAL A 6 -20.69 -6.46 11.08
C VAL A 6 -19.83 -7.67 10.69
N VAL A 7 -18.51 -7.53 10.71
CA VAL A 7 -17.58 -8.64 10.44
C VAL A 7 -17.75 -9.76 11.46
N LEU A 8 -17.87 -9.42 12.75
CA LEU A 8 -18.12 -10.40 13.81
C LEU A 8 -19.45 -11.13 13.63
N ALA A 9 -20.54 -10.41 13.35
CA ALA A 9 -21.84 -11.00 13.09
C ALA A 9 -21.81 -11.94 11.87
N GLY A 10 -21.15 -11.51 10.78
CA GLY A 10 -20.94 -12.34 9.60
C GLY A 10 -20.13 -13.61 9.90
N ALA A 11 -19.03 -13.50 10.65
CA ALA A 11 -18.22 -14.65 11.05
C ALA A 11 -19.00 -15.65 11.92
N ARG A 12 -19.81 -15.15 12.85
CA ARG A 12 -20.70 -15.98 13.68
C ARG A 12 -21.76 -16.68 12.84
N ALA A 13 -22.39 -15.98 11.90
CA ALA A 13 -23.38 -16.56 10.99
C ALA A 13 -22.76 -17.66 10.09
N LEU A 14 -21.54 -17.44 9.58
CA LEU A 14 -20.83 -18.40 8.72
C LEU A 14 -20.38 -19.66 9.47
N THR A 15 -20.02 -19.55 10.75
CA THR A 15 -19.41 -20.65 11.52
C THR A 15 -20.36 -21.30 12.53
N GLY A 16 -21.46 -20.64 12.89
CA GLY A 16 -22.32 -21.02 14.00
C GLY A 16 -21.75 -20.72 15.40
N TRP A 17 -20.57 -20.07 15.48
CA TRP A 17 -19.87 -19.83 16.77
C TRP A 17 -20.60 -18.83 17.67
N GLN A 18 -20.96 -19.27 18.88
CA GLN A 18 -21.64 -18.45 19.89
C GLN A 18 -20.73 -17.95 21.02
N GLY A 19 -19.49 -18.45 21.11
CA GLY A 19 -18.54 -18.09 22.17
C GLY A 19 -17.83 -16.74 21.97
N PRO A 20 -16.89 -16.38 22.85
CA PRO A 20 -16.05 -15.21 22.65
C PRO A 20 -15.13 -15.40 21.44
N VAL A 21 -14.74 -14.30 20.80
CA VAL A 21 -13.88 -14.30 19.60
C VAL A 21 -12.49 -13.76 19.95
N ALA A 22 -11.52 -14.00 19.09
CA ALA A 22 -10.25 -13.26 19.12
C ALA A 22 -10.21 -12.23 18.01
N LEU A 23 -9.54 -11.11 18.27
CA LEU A 23 -9.37 -10.03 17.31
C LEU A 23 -7.89 -9.77 17.08
N ILE A 24 -7.51 -9.61 15.82
CA ILE A 24 -6.15 -9.34 15.39
C ILE A 24 -6.15 -8.06 14.57
N GLY A 25 -5.29 -7.11 14.91
CA GLY A 25 -5.19 -5.83 14.22
C GLY A 25 -3.74 -5.41 14.04
N HIS A 26 -3.45 -4.81 12.89
CA HIS A 26 -2.12 -4.30 12.53
C HIS A 26 -2.12 -2.78 12.43
N SER A 27 -1.09 -2.12 12.97
CA SER A 27 -0.91 -0.67 12.86
C SER A 27 -2.15 0.08 13.36
N MET A 28 -2.72 1.00 12.59
CA MET A 28 -3.96 1.72 12.93
C MET A 28 -5.16 0.81 13.25
N ALA A 29 -5.21 -0.41 12.69
CA ALA A 29 -6.29 -1.34 12.99
C ALA A 29 -6.20 -1.91 14.41
N SER A 30 -5.04 -1.82 15.08
CA SER A 30 -4.89 -2.25 16.47
C SER A 30 -5.79 -1.46 17.44
N ASP A 31 -5.92 -0.14 17.32
CA ASP A 31 -6.88 0.66 18.11
C ASP A 31 -8.32 0.17 17.90
N ILE A 32 -8.69 -0.09 16.64
CA ILE A 32 -10.04 -0.56 16.28
C ILE A 32 -10.35 -1.90 16.96
N VAL A 33 -9.43 -2.87 16.88
CA VAL A 33 -9.65 -4.19 17.48
C VAL A 33 -9.54 -4.18 19.00
N VAL A 34 -8.70 -3.32 19.59
CA VAL A 34 -8.62 -3.14 21.05
C VAL A 34 -9.96 -2.61 21.58
N ARG A 35 -10.48 -1.52 21.01
CA ARG A 35 -11.77 -0.95 21.41
C ARG A 35 -12.93 -1.92 21.17
N ALA A 36 -12.93 -2.62 20.04
CA ALA A 36 -13.95 -3.61 19.74
C ALA A 36 -13.89 -4.79 20.72
N GLY A 37 -12.69 -5.29 21.04
CA GLY A 37 -12.52 -6.39 21.97
C GLY A 37 -12.91 -6.04 23.40
N LEU A 38 -12.67 -4.80 23.83
CA LEU A 38 -13.18 -4.28 25.11
C LEU A 38 -14.71 -4.24 25.14
N ALA A 39 -15.35 -3.78 24.06
CA ALA A 39 -16.80 -3.67 23.99
C ALA A 39 -17.53 -5.02 23.85
N GLU A 40 -16.94 -5.97 23.13
CA GLU A 40 -17.56 -7.26 22.79
C GLU A 40 -17.09 -8.42 23.70
N GLY A 41 -16.19 -8.16 24.64
CA GLY A 41 -15.63 -9.19 25.52
C GLY A 41 -14.82 -10.25 24.75
N ALA A 42 -13.87 -9.80 23.92
CA ALA A 42 -13.00 -10.71 23.17
C ALA A 42 -12.16 -11.59 24.11
N ALA A 43 -12.02 -12.88 23.77
CA ALA A 43 -11.21 -13.84 24.53
C ALA A 43 -9.71 -13.51 24.46
N ALA A 44 -9.27 -12.93 23.34
CA ALA A 44 -7.89 -12.50 23.13
C ALA A 44 -7.82 -11.38 22.10
N ILE A 45 -6.89 -10.46 22.30
CA ILE A 45 -6.54 -9.43 21.33
C ILE A 45 -5.06 -9.56 20.98
N VAL A 46 -4.75 -9.50 19.69
CA VAL A 46 -3.39 -9.48 19.17
C VAL A 46 -3.19 -8.19 18.38
N ALA A 47 -2.34 -7.30 18.89
CA ALA A 47 -2.02 -6.02 18.30
C ALA A 47 -0.60 -6.07 17.71
N ILE A 48 -0.50 -6.05 16.38
CA ILE A 48 0.77 -6.09 15.65
C ILE A 48 1.14 -4.65 15.25
N SER A 49 2.35 -4.21 15.55
CA SER A 49 2.81 -2.81 15.41
C SER A 49 1.80 -1.83 16.02
N MET A 50 1.53 -2.00 17.31
CA MET A 50 0.37 -1.37 17.96
C MET A 50 0.43 0.16 17.96
N TYR A 51 -0.69 0.75 17.55
CA TYR A 51 -1.04 2.15 17.70
C TYR A 51 -2.45 2.19 18.31
N SER A 52 -2.56 2.41 19.62
CA SER A 52 -3.82 2.43 20.35
C SER A 52 -3.70 3.22 21.64
N GLU A 53 -4.68 4.08 21.90
CA GLU A 53 -4.81 4.83 23.16
C GLU A 53 -5.83 4.16 24.11
N ALA A 54 -6.46 3.06 23.68
CA ALA A 54 -7.50 2.38 24.43
C ALA A 54 -6.96 1.34 25.44
N VAL A 55 -5.64 1.11 25.48
CA VAL A 55 -5.00 0.19 26.42
C VAL A 55 -4.73 0.91 27.74
N THR A 56 -5.16 0.30 28.85
CA THR A 56 -5.01 0.84 30.20
C THR A 56 -4.55 -0.26 31.17
N GLU A 57 -4.27 0.10 32.42
CA GLU A 57 -3.98 -0.85 33.50
C GLU A 57 -5.12 -1.85 33.73
N ALA A 58 -6.38 -1.43 33.49
CA ALA A 58 -7.56 -2.26 33.69
C ALA A 58 -7.89 -3.20 32.52
N GLY A 59 -7.39 -2.94 31.31
CA GLY A 59 -7.71 -3.76 30.14
C GLY A 59 -6.98 -3.38 28.86
N PRO A 60 -7.04 -4.22 27.80
CA PRO A 60 -7.83 -5.44 27.68
C PRO A 60 -7.37 -6.58 28.59
N ALA A 61 -8.30 -7.50 28.94
CA ALA A 61 -8.05 -8.62 29.84
C ALA A 61 -6.99 -9.62 29.34
N ASN A 62 -6.82 -9.75 28.02
CA ASN A 62 -5.87 -10.69 27.41
C ASN A 62 -5.31 -10.10 26.11
N LEU A 63 -4.14 -9.47 26.19
CA LEU A 63 -3.52 -8.70 25.10
C LEU A 63 -2.10 -9.18 24.79
N LEU A 64 -1.87 -9.57 23.54
CA LEU A 64 -0.54 -9.73 22.96
C LEU A 64 -0.21 -8.52 22.09
N ILE A 65 0.98 -7.96 22.30
CA ILE A 65 1.52 -6.87 21.48
C ILE A 65 2.79 -7.37 20.81
N LEU A 66 2.84 -7.27 19.48
CA LEU A 66 3.98 -7.71 18.66
C LEU A 66 4.51 -6.53 17.88
N SER A 67 5.81 -6.27 17.94
CA SER A 67 6.47 -5.20 17.16
C SER A 67 7.65 -5.76 16.39
N GLY A 68 7.95 -5.20 15.23
CA GLY A 68 9.19 -5.45 14.51
C GLY A 68 10.37 -4.77 15.20
N GLU A 69 11.56 -5.37 15.09
CA GLU A 69 12.78 -4.85 15.68
C GLU A 69 13.11 -3.43 15.22
N TRP A 70 12.84 -3.11 13.95
CA TRP A 70 13.11 -1.82 13.33
C TRP A 70 12.02 -0.77 13.61
N GLU A 71 11.14 -1.03 14.58
CA GLU A 71 10.05 -0.14 15.00
C GLU A 71 10.29 0.42 16.42
N PRO A 72 11.41 1.13 16.69
CA PRO A 72 11.80 1.49 18.06
C PRO A 72 10.72 2.27 18.82
N GLY A 73 9.96 3.13 18.12
CA GLY A 73 8.84 3.85 18.69
C GLY A 73 7.70 2.92 19.13
N LEU A 74 7.28 1.98 18.29
CA LEU A 74 6.17 1.07 18.58
C LEU A 74 6.57 -0.05 19.54
N ARG A 75 7.85 -0.42 19.58
CA ARG A 75 8.42 -1.27 20.63
C ARG A 75 8.29 -0.64 22.01
N ARG A 76 8.64 0.64 22.14
CA ARG A 76 8.44 1.38 23.38
C ARG A 76 6.96 1.43 23.78
N VAL A 77 6.05 1.71 22.85
CA VAL A 77 4.60 1.67 23.12
C VAL A 77 4.15 0.29 23.62
N ALA A 78 4.65 -0.79 23.02
CA ALA A 78 4.33 -2.16 23.44
C ALA A 78 4.83 -2.46 24.85
N LEU A 79 6.07 -2.07 25.16
CA LEU A 79 6.69 -2.26 26.46
C LEU A 79 6.02 -1.40 27.54
N ASP A 80 5.71 -0.14 27.25
CA ASP A 80 4.99 0.75 28.16
C ASP A 80 3.61 0.18 28.49
N ALA A 81 2.90 -0.36 27.50
CA ALA A 81 1.63 -1.04 27.73
C ALA A 81 1.80 -2.30 28.59
N LEU A 82 2.86 -3.10 28.44
CA LEU A 82 3.15 -4.22 29.34
C LEU A 82 3.42 -3.74 30.77
N ARG A 83 4.19 -2.66 30.92
CA ARG A 83 4.61 -2.12 32.22
C ARG A 83 3.50 -1.47 33.02
N GLN A 84 2.41 -1.08 32.39
CA GLN A 84 1.17 -0.70 33.09
C GLN A 84 0.66 -1.77 34.06
N VAL A 85 0.97 -3.06 33.84
CA VAL A 85 0.48 -4.18 34.67
C VAL A 85 1.61 -4.99 35.31
N ALA A 86 2.84 -4.82 34.83
CA ALA A 86 4.05 -5.42 35.38
C ALA A 86 5.24 -4.44 35.22
N PRO A 87 5.45 -3.51 36.17
CA PRO A 87 6.38 -2.37 36.00
C PRO A 87 7.82 -2.75 35.63
N GLU A 88 8.30 -3.88 36.15
CA GLU A 88 9.66 -4.38 35.93
C GLU A 88 9.80 -5.29 34.71
N ALA A 89 8.72 -5.51 33.94
CA ALA A 89 8.75 -6.46 32.83
C ALA A 89 9.63 -5.98 31.67
N GLU A 90 10.23 -6.94 30.98
CA GLU A 90 11.04 -6.74 29.78
C GLU A 90 10.32 -7.24 28.51
N GLU A 91 10.85 -6.87 27.34
CA GLU A 91 10.38 -7.41 26.07
C GLU A 91 10.56 -8.94 26.05
N GLY A 92 9.55 -9.67 25.60
CA GLY A 92 9.55 -11.13 25.60
C GLY A 92 9.05 -11.76 26.89
N GLU A 93 8.59 -11.00 27.88
CA GLU A 93 7.96 -11.50 29.10
C GLU A 93 6.42 -11.46 29.05
N THR A 94 5.76 -12.18 29.95
CA THR A 94 4.30 -12.22 30.06
C THR A 94 3.86 -11.89 31.49
N ALA A 95 3.08 -10.83 31.66
CA ALA A 95 2.36 -10.56 32.90
C ALA A 95 1.19 -11.55 33.02
N ALA A 96 1.24 -12.44 34.01
CA ALA A 96 0.30 -13.54 34.19
C ALA A 96 -0.96 -13.19 35.02
N GLY A 97 -1.12 -11.93 35.47
CA GLY A 97 -2.29 -11.47 36.23
C GLY A 97 -3.48 -11.11 35.33
N PRO A 98 -4.64 -10.72 35.89
CA PRO A 98 -5.70 -10.03 35.17
C PRO A 98 -5.45 -8.50 35.23
N PRO A 99 -5.17 -7.83 34.10
CA PRO A 99 -5.13 -8.34 32.72
C PRO A 99 -3.82 -9.06 32.36
N ARG A 100 -3.94 -10.10 31.53
CA ARG A 100 -2.80 -10.86 31.00
C ARG A 100 -2.23 -10.12 29.81
N ARG A 101 -0.92 -9.86 29.83
CA ARG A 101 -0.27 -9.02 28.81
C ARG A 101 1.12 -9.51 28.44
N ARG A 102 1.46 -9.44 27.15
CA ARG A 102 2.79 -9.76 26.62
C ARG A 102 3.18 -8.74 25.56
N ALA A 103 4.41 -8.26 25.61
CA ALA A 103 5.04 -7.50 24.54
C ALA A 103 6.19 -8.33 23.98
N ALA A 104 6.18 -8.66 22.69
CA ALA A 104 7.21 -9.46 22.05
C ALA A 104 7.71 -8.79 20.77
N VAL A 105 8.96 -9.05 20.41
CA VAL A 105 9.64 -8.42 19.27
C VAL A 105 10.01 -9.47 18.23
N ALA A 106 9.65 -9.19 16.98
CA ALA A 106 10.09 -9.97 15.83
C ALA A 106 11.44 -9.42 15.32
N PRO A 107 12.50 -10.24 15.24
CA PRO A 107 13.83 -9.81 14.81
C PRO A 107 13.86 -9.47 13.31
N ASP A 108 14.75 -8.55 12.92
CA ASP A 108 15.11 -8.23 11.53
C ASP A 108 13.93 -7.84 10.60
N VAL A 109 12.84 -7.31 11.16
CA VAL A 109 11.65 -6.94 10.37
C VAL A 109 11.18 -5.52 10.63
N GLU A 110 10.71 -4.89 9.55
CA GLU A 110 10.03 -3.60 9.56
C GLU A 110 8.50 -3.75 9.70
N HIS A 111 7.81 -2.60 9.69
CA HIS A 111 6.39 -2.41 9.93
C HIS A 111 5.44 -3.29 9.10
N LEU A 112 5.74 -3.59 7.83
CA LEU A 112 4.92 -4.49 7.00
C LEU A 112 5.36 -5.95 7.14
N GLY A 113 6.67 -6.19 7.14
CA GLY A 113 7.27 -7.52 7.24
C GLY A 113 6.93 -8.26 8.53
N VAL A 114 6.70 -7.54 9.63
CA VAL A 114 6.29 -8.11 10.92
C VAL A 114 5.05 -8.99 10.82
N LEU A 115 4.10 -8.72 9.91
CA LEU A 115 2.88 -9.52 9.73
C LEU A 115 3.18 -10.96 9.32
N TYR A 116 4.25 -11.14 8.56
CA TYR A 116 4.63 -12.42 7.96
C TYR A 116 5.84 -13.05 8.64
N SER A 117 6.37 -12.43 9.71
CA SER A 117 7.50 -12.96 10.47
C SER A 117 7.13 -14.31 11.11
N PRO A 118 8.01 -15.33 11.02
CA PRO A 118 7.82 -16.58 11.74
C PRO A 118 7.58 -16.40 13.24
N VAL A 119 8.22 -15.39 13.85
CA VAL A 119 8.04 -15.06 15.28
C VAL A 119 6.63 -14.54 15.55
N THR A 120 6.15 -13.55 14.78
CA THR A 120 4.78 -13.04 14.89
C THR A 120 3.75 -14.15 14.75
N LEU A 121 3.92 -15.03 13.75
CA LEU A 121 3.00 -16.14 13.51
C LEU A 121 3.02 -17.17 14.66
N ALA A 122 4.21 -17.48 15.19
CA ALA A 122 4.36 -18.41 16.31
C ALA A 122 3.75 -17.86 17.60
N GLU A 123 4.06 -16.61 17.96
CA GLU A 123 3.56 -15.92 19.15
C GLU A 123 2.04 -15.74 19.08
N THR A 124 1.52 -15.29 17.93
CA THR A 124 0.08 -15.17 17.70
C THR A 124 -0.62 -16.51 17.87
N ARG A 125 -0.12 -17.58 17.25
CA ARG A 125 -0.70 -18.92 17.39
C ARG A 125 -0.67 -19.39 18.83
N ALA A 126 0.47 -19.30 19.51
CA ALA A 126 0.61 -19.74 20.90
C ALA A 126 -0.34 -18.99 21.83
N TRP A 127 -0.52 -17.68 21.61
CA TRP A 127 -1.44 -16.86 22.38
C TRP A 127 -2.90 -17.26 22.19
N LEU A 128 -3.30 -17.53 20.95
CA LEU A 128 -4.65 -17.98 20.63
C LEU A 128 -4.90 -19.42 21.10
N ASP A 129 -3.92 -20.32 20.96
CA ASP A 129 -4.02 -21.69 21.48
C ASP A 129 -4.28 -21.66 22.99
N ALA A 130 -3.53 -20.84 23.74
CA ALA A 130 -3.75 -20.67 25.18
C ALA A 130 -5.13 -20.07 25.50
N ALA A 131 -5.57 -19.04 24.75
CA ALA A 131 -6.85 -18.38 24.99
C ALA A 131 -8.07 -19.27 24.74
N PHE A 132 -7.96 -20.25 23.84
CA PHE A 132 -9.05 -21.17 23.47
C PHE A 132 -8.84 -22.60 23.97
N GLY A 133 -7.83 -22.84 24.83
CA GLY A 133 -7.54 -24.18 25.37
C GLY A 133 -7.17 -25.22 24.32
N ARG A 134 -6.54 -24.80 23.21
CA ARG A 134 -6.05 -25.70 22.16
C ARG A 134 -4.67 -26.23 22.52
N ALA A 135 -4.37 -27.44 22.03
CA ALA A 135 -3.04 -28.02 22.20
C ALA A 135 -1.98 -27.16 21.49
N PRO A 136 -0.88 -26.79 22.17
CA PRO A 136 0.11 -25.87 21.62
C PRO A 136 0.72 -26.37 20.31
N GLY A 137 0.86 -25.46 19.35
CA GLY A 137 1.82 -25.63 18.25
C GLY A 137 1.45 -26.70 17.22
N GLN A 138 0.21 -27.17 17.20
CA GLN A 138 -0.24 -28.11 16.18
C GLN A 138 -0.22 -27.46 14.78
N GLY A 139 0.27 -28.22 13.79
CA GLY A 139 0.39 -27.78 12.41
C GLY A 139 1.68 -27.00 12.08
N ARG A 140 1.99 -26.88 10.79
CA ARG A 140 3.13 -26.08 10.30
C ARG A 140 2.69 -24.62 10.16
N LEU A 141 3.56 -23.69 10.54
CA LEU A 141 3.37 -22.28 10.21
C LEU A 141 3.42 -22.12 8.69
N ALA A 142 2.47 -21.36 8.14
CA ALA A 142 2.40 -21.12 6.71
C ALA A 142 3.54 -20.18 6.28
N THR A 143 4.64 -20.73 5.76
CA THR A 143 5.77 -19.98 5.22
C THR A 143 5.58 -19.69 3.72
N THR A 144 4.53 -18.93 3.40
CA THR A 144 4.11 -18.69 2.01
C THR A 144 4.78 -17.48 1.36
N GLY A 145 5.44 -16.60 2.12
CA GLY A 145 5.98 -15.33 1.61
C GLY A 145 6.89 -15.46 0.38
N GLY A 146 7.85 -16.39 0.41
CA GLY A 146 8.73 -16.66 -0.73
C GLY A 146 7.98 -17.17 -1.96
N TRP A 147 6.95 -18.00 -1.77
CA TRP A 147 6.12 -18.52 -2.85
C TRP A 147 5.21 -17.45 -3.45
N ILE A 148 4.70 -16.52 -2.64
CA ILE A 148 3.94 -15.35 -3.10
C ILE A 148 4.85 -14.46 -3.95
N ALA A 149 6.06 -14.17 -3.46
CA ALA A 149 7.04 -13.41 -4.22
C ALA A 149 7.40 -14.09 -5.56
N ALA A 150 7.61 -15.41 -5.54
CA ALA A 150 7.88 -16.19 -6.75
C ALA A 150 6.71 -16.16 -7.74
N LEU A 151 5.46 -16.26 -7.26
CA LEU A 151 4.26 -16.15 -8.10
C LEU A 151 4.17 -14.77 -8.75
N LEU A 152 4.25 -13.69 -7.95
CA LEU A 152 4.13 -12.31 -8.44
C LEU A 152 5.27 -11.96 -9.40
N LEU A 153 6.51 -12.37 -9.08
CA LEU A 153 7.65 -12.21 -9.97
C LEU A 153 7.48 -13.02 -11.25
N GLY A 154 6.98 -14.26 -11.16
CA GLY A 154 6.67 -15.11 -12.30
C GLY A 154 5.67 -14.46 -13.25
N ILE A 155 4.61 -13.83 -12.73
CA ILE A 155 3.63 -13.07 -13.53
C ILE A 155 4.31 -11.89 -14.24
N VAL A 156 5.17 -11.14 -13.54
CA VAL A 156 5.90 -10.02 -14.13
C VAL A 156 6.84 -10.50 -15.25
N LEU A 157 7.63 -11.55 -15.00
CA LEU A 157 8.55 -12.11 -15.99
C LEU A 157 7.82 -12.72 -17.20
N LEU A 158 6.69 -13.39 -16.98
CA LEU A 158 5.85 -13.89 -18.06
C LEU A 158 5.34 -12.75 -18.94
N GLY A 159 4.89 -11.65 -18.33
CA GLY A 159 4.50 -10.44 -19.07
C GLY A 159 5.62 -9.91 -19.97
N ARG A 160 6.88 -9.96 -19.50
CA ARG A 160 8.05 -9.61 -20.33
C ARG A 160 8.15 -10.50 -21.57
N VAL A 161 8.10 -11.82 -21.38
CA VAL A 161 8.22 -12.80 -22.47
C VAL A 161 7.15 -12.55 -23.54
N LEU A 162 5.89 -12.44 -23.12
CA LEU A 162 4.74 -12.22 -23.99
C LEU A 162 4.89 -10.96 -24.84
N VAL A 163 5.34 -9.86 -24.23
CA VAL A 163 5.53 -8.58 -24.94
C VAL A 163 6.72 -8.64 -25.88
N THR A 164 7.84 -9.25 -25.46
CA THR A 164 9.08 -9.25 -26.26
C THR A 164 9.04 -10.11 -27.52
N ALA A 165 8.01 -10.95 -27.67
CA ALA A 165 7.76 -11.74 -28.88
C ALA A 165 7.37 -10.87 -30.11
N THR A 166 6.94 -9.63 -29.89
CA THR A 166 6.56 -8.69 -30.96
C THR A 166 7.74 -7.78 -31.34
N PRO A 167 7.91 -7.34 -32.59
CA PRO A 167 9.02 -6.46 -32.98
C PRO A 167 8.93 -5.07 -32.30
N PRO A 168 10.06 -4.40 -32.03
CA PRO A 168 10.04 -3.06 -31.43
C PRO A 168 9.53 -2.00 -32.41
N VAL A 169 8.88 -0.97 -31.88
CA VAL A 169 8.50 0.21 -32.69
C VAL A 169 9.75 1.07 -32.98
N PRO A 170 9.74 1.85 -34.08
CA PRO A 170 10.83 2.77 -34.40
C PRO A 170 11.15 3.73 -33.25
N ALA A 171 12.42 4.15 -33.21
CA ALA A 171 12.88 5.10 -32.21
C ALA A 171 12.15 6.45 -32.34
N SER A 172 11.65 6.97 -31.23
CA SER A 172 11.03 8.30 -31.19
C SER A 172 12.08 9.41 -30.98
N ALA A 173 11.77 10.61 -31.46
CA ALA A 173 12.62 11.79 -31.31
C ALA A 173 13.00 12.06 -29.85
N VAL A 174 14.27 12.39 -29.62
CA VAL A 174 14.83 12.67 -28.29
C VAL A 174 14.48 14.10 -27.87
N LEU A 175 14.11 14.28 -26.60
CA LEU A 175 13.95 15.62 -26.03
C LEU A 175 15.32 16.31 -25.88
N PRO A 176 15.48 17.56 -26.33
CA PRO A 176 16.68 18.34 -26.01
C PRO A 176 16.91 18.41 -24.50
N ALA A 177 18.17 18.38 -24.05
CA ALA A 177 18.53 18.29 -22.63
C ALA A 177 17.85 19.36 -21.76
N ARG A 178 17.88 20.63 -22.19
CA ARG A 178 17.18 21.74 -21.51
C ARG A 178 15.71 21.44 -21.27
N ARG A 179 15.05 20.89 -22.30
CA ARG A 179 13.63 20.58 -22.27
C ARG A 179 13.33 19.37 -21.38
N PHE A 180 14.18 18.35 -21.41
CA PHE A 180 14.09 17.23 -20.48
C PHE A 180 14.13 17.70 -19.02
N TRP A 181 15.09 18.56 -18.67
CA TRP A 181 15.19 19.11 -17.30
C TRP A 181 13.97 19.97 -16.92
N MET A 182 13.42 20.74 -17.86
CA MET A 182 12.14 21.43 -17.61
C MET A 182 11.00 20.45 -17.35
N VAL A 183 10.88 19.38 -18.14
CA VAL A 183 9.86 18.33 -17.95
C VAL A 183 10.01 17.66 -16.58
N ALA A 184 11.24 17.45 -16.11
CA ALA A 184 11.49 16.82 -14.81
C ALA A 184 11.26 17.75 -13.62
N LEU A 185 11.82 18.96 -13.64
CA LEU A 185 11.92 19.80 -12.45
C LEU A 185 10.76 20.80 -12.31
N LEU A 186 10.23 21.31 -13.43
CA LEU A 186 9.17 22.33 -13.36
C LEU A 186 7.88 21.79 -12.72
N PRO A 187 7.33 20.61 -13.11
CA PRO A 187 6.14 20.09 -12.46
C PRO A 187 6.37 19.75 -10.99
N ALA A 188 7.56 19.25 -10.65
CA ALA A 188 7.92 18.85 -9.28
C ALA A 188 7.90 20.00 -8.26
N VAL A 189 8.07 21.23 -8.72
CA VAL A 189 7.98 22.42 -7.87
C VAL A 189 6.64 23.15 -8.08
N ALA A 190 6.22 23.33 -9.33
CA ALA A 190 5.04 24.13 -9.65
C ALA A 190 3.74 23.51 -9.12
N VAL A 191 3.59 22.18 -9.20
CA VAL A 191 2.36 21.49 -8.78
C VAL A 191 2.11 21.58 -7.28
N PRO A 192 3.05 21.20 -6.39
CA PRO A 192 2.79 21.28 -4.95
C PRO A 192 2.53 22.72 -4.50
N LEU A 193 3.20 23.71 -5.10
CA LEU A 193 2.96 25.13 -4.81
C LEU A 193 1.57 25.60 -5.29
N ALA A 194 1.15 25.18 -6.49
CA ALA A 194 -0.14 25.57 -7.06
C ALA A 194 -1.33 24.89 -6.38
N LEU A 195 -1.15 23.67 -5.87
CA LEU A 195 -2.21 22.93 -5.17
C LEU A 195 -2.33 23.29 -3.69
N ARG A 196 -1.31 23.91 -3.09
CA ARG A 196 -1.31 24.33 -1.68
C ARG A 196 -2.58 25.08 -1.24
N PRO A 197 -3.10 26.09 -1.96
CA PRO A 197 -4.29 26.84 -1.53
C PRO A 197 -5.62 26.10 -1.79
N LEU A 198 -5.61 24.97 -2.51
CA LEU A 198 -6.85 24.31 -2.91
C LEU A 198 -7.42 23.44 -1.78
N PRO A 199 -8.75 23.47 -1.56
CA PRO A 199 -9.38 22.59 -0.61
C PRO A 199 -9.34 21.14 -1.14
N THR A 200 -8.74 20.25 -0.36
CA THR A 200 -8.66 18.81 -0.67
C THR A 200 -9.21 18.03 0.53
N ALA A 201 -10.55 17.97 0.60
CA ALA A 201 -11.29 17.12 1.54
C ALA A 201 -12.64 16.65 0.95
N PHE A 202 -12.69 16.33 -0.35
CA PHE A 202 -13.93 15.99 -1.06
C PHE A 202 -14.11 14.49 -1.32
N LEU A 203 -13.06 13.67 -1.15
CA LEU A 203 -13.16 12.22 -1.20
C LEU A 203 -13.12 11.61 0.21
N PRO A 204 -13.81 10.48 0.45
CA PRO A 204 -13.83 9.79 1.75
C PRO A 204 -12.58 8.93 2.00
N VAL A 205 -11.51 9.15 1.23
CA VAL A 205 -10.27 8.39 1.28
C VAL A 205 -9.13 9.36 1.53
N LEU A 206 -8.30 9.02 2.51
CA LEU A 206 -7.19 9.86 2.92
C LEU A 206 -6.30 10.21 1.73
N VAL A 207 -5.99 11.51 1.57
CA VAL A 207 -5.11 12.08 0.53
C VAL A 207 -5.49 11.77 -0.93
N ALA A 208 -6.56 11.03 -1.21
CA ALA A 208 -6.91 10.59 -2.57
C ALA A 208 -7.30 11.75 -3.49
N ASP A 209 -7.96 12.77 -2.94
CA ASP A 209 -8.33 13.97 -3.67
C ASP A 209 -7.11 14.83 -4.04
N TYR A 210 -6.22 15.05 -3.08
CA TYR A 210 -4.94 15.69 -3.32
C TYR A 210 -4.16 14.94 -4.41
N LEU A 211 -4.07 13.60 -4.30
CA LEU A 211 -3.34 12.78 -5.25
C LEU A 211 -3.96 12.82 -6.65
N ALA A 212 -5.29 12.81 -6.77
CA ALA A 212 -5.98 12.97 -8.05
C ALA A 212 -5.62 14.30 -8.73
N LEU A 213 -5.67 15.41 -7.99
CA LEU A 213 -5.31 16.73 -8.49
C LEU A 213 -3.81 16.84 -8.81
N HIS A 214 -2.95 16.28 -7.96
CA HIS A 214 -1.51 16.28 -8.14
C HIS A 214 -1.12 15.52 -9.40
N LEU A 215 -1.63 14.30 -9.59
CA LEU A 215 -1.41 13.50 -10.80
C LEU A 215 -1.92 14.22 -12.05
N LEU A 216 -3.11 14.84 -11.97
CA LEU A 216 -3.70 15.57 -13.10
C LEU A 216 -2.84 16.78 -13.50
N ALA A 217 -2.52 17.65 -12.55
CA ALA A 217 -1.73 18.86 -12.82
C ALA A 217 -0.29 18.51 -13.25
N TYR A 218 0.35 17.56 -12.57
CA TYR A 218 1.69 17.08 -12.91
C TYR A 218 1.71 16.45 -14.30
N GLY A 219 0.76 15.55 -14.58
CA GLY A 219 0.62 14.90 -15.87
C GLY A 219 0.32 15.87 -17.02
N ALA A 220 -0.55 16.85 -16.80
CA ALA A 220 -0.84 17.90 -17.76
C ALA A 220 0.42 18.71 -18.11
N LEU A 221 1.23 19.07 -17.11
CA LEU A 221 2.51 19.74 -17.35
C LEU A 221 3.52 18.83 -18.07
N LEU A 222 3.62 17.55 -17.72
CA LEU A 222 4.45 16.60 -18.48
C LEU A 222 4.05 16.54 -19.95
N LEU A 223 2.74 16.42 -20.24
CA LEU A 223 2.20 16.37 -21.60
C LEU A 223 2.48 17.66 -22.37
N ALA A 224 2.24 18.82 -21.75
CA ALA A 224 2.48 20.13 -22.34
C ALA A 224 3.97 20.36 -22.61
N LEU A 225 4.83 20.07 -21.64
CA LEU A 225 6.28 20.28 -21.73
C LEU A 225 6.96 19.26 -22.65
N SER A 226 6.37 18.09 -22.89
CA SER A 226 6.85 17.07 -23.85
C SER A 226 6.15 17.11 -25.23
N ARG A 227 5.41 18.19 -25.53
CA ARG A 227 4.80 18.43 -26.86
C ARG A 227 5.80 18.23 -28.02
N GLY A 228 5.44 17.49 -29.04
CA GLY A 228 6.35 17.19 -30.17
C GLY A 228 7.09 15.85 -30.08
N VAL A 229 7.13 15.16 -28.93
CA VAL A 229 7.39 13.71 -28.92
C VAL A 229 6.07 13.00 -29.25
N PRO A 230 5.97 12.11 -30.25
CA PRO A 230 4.68 11.53 -30.62
C PRO A 230 4.10 10.66 -29.48
N LEU A 231 2.82 10.88 -29.15
CA LEU A 231 2.04 10.01 -28.27
C LEU A 231 1.16 9.12 -29.15
N ARG A 232 1.78 8.09 -29.73
CA ARG A 232 1.13 7.11 -30.60
C ARG A 232 1.35 5.71 -30.04
N GLY A 233 0.49 4.78 -30.43
CA GLY A 233 0.63 3.40 -30.02
C GLY A 233 -0.68 2.64 -30.08
N ALA A 234 -0.59 1.33 -29.91
CA ALA A 234 -1.74 0.44 -29.96
C ALA A 234 -2.56 0.54 -28.66
N VAL A 235 -3.78 1.08 -28.75
CA VAL A 235 -4.71 1.17 -27.61
C VAL A 235 -4.98 -0.22 -27.01
N TRP A 236 -5.17 -1.24 -27.85
CA TRP A 236 -5.39 -2.62 -27.39
C TRP A 236 -4.25 -3.15 -26.52
N ALA A 237 -3.00 -2.77 -26.79
CA ALA A 237 -1.86 -3.21 -25.98
C ALA A 237 -1.84 -2.52 -24.61
N GLY A 238 -2.30 -1.27 -24.54
CA GLY A 238 -2.51 -0.58 -23.27
C GLY A 238 -3.65 -1.20 -22.45
N LEU A 239 -4.75 -1.58 -23.10
CA LEU A 239 -5.85 -2.30 -22.44
C LEU A 239 -5.42 -3.69 -21.97
N ALA A 240 -4.63 -4.41 -22.78
CA ALA A 240 -4.07 -5.70 -22.39
C ALA A 240 -3.12 -5.58 -21.19
N LEU A 241 -2.29 -4.54 -21.15
CA LEU A 241 -1.45 -4.24 -19.99
C LEU A 241 -2.30 -3.93 -18.74
N ALA A 242 -3.35 -3.11 -18.89
CA ALA A 242 -4.26 -2.82 -17.78
C ALA A 242 -4.93 -4.10 -17.25
N LEU A 243 -5.44 -4.96 -18.15
CA LEU A 243 -6.01 -6.25 -17.79
C LEU A 243 -4.98 -7.16 -17.09
N TRP A 244 -3.75 -7.20 -17.59
CA TRP A 244 -2.68 -7.98 -16.99
C TRP A 244 -2.35 -7.50 -15.57
N GLY A 245 -2.19 -6.19 -15.38
CA GLY A 245 -1.86 -5.60 -14.08
C GLY A 245 -3.01 -5.68 -13.07
N ILE A 246 -4.25 -5.45 -13.51
CA ILE A 246 -5.42 -5.39 -12.62
C ILE A 246 -5.97 -6.80 -12.36
N ALA A 247 -6.17 -7.62 -13.40
CA ALA A 247 -6.76 -8.94 -13.23
C ALA A 247 -5.70 -9.99 -12.88
N VAL A 248 -4.68 -10.21 -13.73
CA VAL A 248 -3.75 -11.32 -13.50
C VAL A 248 -2.89 -11.07 -12.26
N PHE A 249 -2.18 -9.94 -12.23
CA PHE A 249 -1.36 -9.57 -11.06
C PHE A 249 -2.23 -9.20 -9.86
N GLY A 250 -3.26 -8.38 -10.05
CA GLY A 250 -4.10 -7.89 -8.96
C GLY A 250 -4.92 -8.98 -8.27
N LEU A 251 -5.52 -9.95 -8.99
CA LEU A 251 -6.23 -11.07 -8.34
C LEU A 251 -5.26 -11.99 -7.58
N SER A 252 -4.04 -12.17 -8.10
CA SER A 252 -3.01 -12.95 -7.40
C SER A 252 -2.59 -12.26 -6.11
N LEU A 253 -2.45 -10.93 -6.15
CA LEU A 253 -2.14 -10.12 -4.96
C LEU A 253 -3.29 -10.16 -3.93
N ASP A 254 -4.54 -9.99 -4.40
CA ASP A 254 -5.76 -10.05 -3.58
C ASP A 254 -5.90 -11.40 -2.86
N ARG A 255 -5.64 -12.50 -3.59
CA ARG A 255 -5.80 -13.85 -3.07
C ARG A 255 -4.79 -14.21 -1.99
N TYR A 256 -3.54 -13.77 -2.14
CA TYR A 256 -2.42 -14.32 -1.38
C TYR A 256 -1.70 -13.34 -0.46
N PHE A 257 -1.84 -12.03 -0.66
CA PHE A 257 -1.07 -11.04 0.08
C PHE A 257 -1.93 -9.96 0.75
N SER A 258 -2.65 -9.16 -0.04
CA SER A 258 -3.42 -8.02 0.45
C SER A 258 -4.59 -7.72 -0.48
N SER A 259 -5.70 -7.26 0.09
CA SER A 259 -6.91 -6.91 -0.68
C SER A 259 -6.58 -5.91 -1.78
N PHE A 260 -7.01 -6.22 -3.00
CA PHE A 260 -6.74 -5.45 -4.21
C PHE A 260 -7.97 -5.31 -5.11
N LEU A 261 -9.07 -5.99 -4.78
CA LEU A 261 -10.36 -5.78 -5.44
C LEU A 261 -11.16 -4.66 -4.74
N PRO A 262 -11.76 -3.74 -5.50
CA PRO A 262 -12.57 -2.68 -4.93
C PRO A 262 -13.93 -3.21 -4.46
N VAL A 263 -14.40 -2.63 -3.37
CA VAL A 263 -15.82 -2.62 -2.99
C VAL A 263 -16.53 -1.46 -3.68
N ALA A 264 -17.88 -1.45 -3.66
CA ALA A 264 -18.69 -0.45 -4.35
C ALA A 264 -18.35 0.99 -3.93
N GLU A 265 -18.03 1.20 -2.65
CA GLU A 265 -17.68 2.48 -2.05
C GLU A 265 -16.38 3.08 -2.63
N ARG A 266 -15.54 2.24 -3.26
CA ARG A 266 -14.29 2.68 -3.89
C ARG A 266 -14.46 3.09 -5.35
N LEU A 267 -15.60 2.80 -5.99
CA LEU A 267 -15.82 3.14 -7.39
C LEU A 267 -15.74 4.65 -7.68
N PRO A 268 -16.32 5.54 -6.84
CA PRO A 268 -16.17 7.00 -7.04
C PRO A 268 -14.71 7.47 -6.89
N VAL A 269 -13.95 6.86 -5.98
CA VAL A 269 -12.54 7.19 -5.73
C VAL A 269 -11.69 6.78 -6.94
N LEU A 270 -11.92 5.59 -7.47
CA LEU A 270 -11.29 5.10 -8.71
C LEU A 270 -11.60 6.04 -9.89
N ALA A 271 -12.87 6.43 -10.05
CA ALA A 271 -13.29 7.34 -11.10
C ALA A 271 -12.63 8.71 -10.98
N ALA A 272 -12.44 9.23 -9.76
CA ALA A 272 -11.76 10.50 -9.51
C ALA A 272 -10.24 10.44 -9.76
N LEU A 273 -9.59 9.33 -9.43
CA LEU A 273 -8.15 9.14 -9.63
C LEU A 273 -7.78 8.88 -11.10
N LEU A 274 -8.68 8.24 -11.87
CA LEU A 274 -8.40 7.78 -13.23
C LEU A 274 -7.93 8.90 -14.18
N PRO A 275 -8.59 10.07 -14.29
CA PRO A 275 -8.12 11.15 -15.15
C PRO A 275 -6.72 11.63 -14.80
N GLY A 276 -6.43 11.79 -13.50
CA GLY A 276 -5.11 12.22 -13.03
C GLY A 276 -4.04 11.19 -13.32
N ALA A 277 -4.30 9.92 -13.00
CA ALA A 277 -3.38 8.82 -13.24
C ALA A 277 -3.09 8.61 -14.73
N LEU A 278 -4.10 8.73 -15.59
CA LEU A 278 -3.93 8.70 -17.05
C LEU A 278 -3.09 9.88 -17.53
N ALA A 279 -3.38 11.11 -17.08
CA ALA A 279 -2.59 12.28 -17.46
C ALA A 279 -1.11 12.12 -17.07
N TYR A 280 -0.84 11.67 -15.84
CA TYR A 280 0.51 11.40 -15.35
C TYR A 280 1.21 10.32 -16.19
N ALA A 281 0.59 9.15 -16.34
CA ALA A 281 1.21 8.02 -17.02
C ALA A 281 1.41 8.27 -18.52
N LEU A 282 0.48 8.96 -19.18
CA LEU A 282 0.64 9.39 -20.58
C LEU A 282 1.76 10.43 -20.71
N GLY A 283 1.86 11.37 -19.76
CA GLY A 283 2.94 12.35 -19.70
C GLY A 283 4.31 11.71 -19.50
N GLU A 284 4.44 10.78 -18.55
CA GLU A 284 5.67 10.03 -18.29
C GLU A 284 6.03 9.17 -19.52
N ALA A 285 5.08 8.40 -20.06
CA ALA A 285 5.32 7.56 -21.23
C ALA A 285 5.74 8.38 -22.45
N ARG A 286 5.18 9.58 -22.64
CA ARG A 286 5.60 10.51 -23.69
C ARG A 286 7.02 11.02 -23.45
N ALA A 287 7.33 11.48 -22.25
CA ALA A 287 8.66 12.00 -21.90
C ALA A 287 9.76 10.92 -22.01
N LEU A 288 9.43 9.67 -21.65
CA LEU A 288 10.32 8.52 -21.72
C LEU A 288 10.26 7.77 -23.06
N ARG A 289 9.52 8.30 -24.04
CA ARG A 289 9.42 7.72 -25.39
C ARG A 289 8.98 6.25 -25.37
N GLY A 290 7.99 5.92 -24.54
CA GLY A 290 7.48 4.56 -24.39
C GLY A 290 8.52 3.59 -23.80
N GLY A 291 9.44 4.07 -22.96
CA GLY A 291 10.49 3.24 -22.36
C GLY A 291 11.72 3.04 -23.23
N GLN A 292 11.90 3.87 -24.27
CA GLN A 292 13.13 3.95 -25.08
C GLN A 292 14.17 4.91 -24.48
N ALA A 293 13.79 5.76 -23.53
CA ALA A 293 14.71 6.62 -22.80
C ALA A 293 15.69 5.82 -21.92
N PRO A 294 16.93 6.31 -21.72
CA PRO A 294 17.90 5.67 -20.84
C PRO A 294 17.43 5.68 -19.37
N LEU A 295 17.93 4.72 -18.57
CA LEU A 295 17.50 4.51 -17.19
C LEU A 295 17.60 5.78 -16.32
N TRP A 296 18.66 6.57 -16.47
CA TRP A 296 18.84 7.79 -15.68
C TRP A 296 17.71 8.81 -15.91
N GLN A 297 17.14 8.89 -17.12
CA GLN A 297 16.01 9.78 -17.39
C GLN A 297 14.75 9.30 -16.68
N ALA A 298 14.51 7.99 -16.67
CA ALA A 298 13.40 7.38 -15.94
C ALA A 298 13.54 7.60 -14.43
N LEU A 299 14.73 7.36 -13.87
CA LEU A 299 15.02 7.60 -12.45
C LEU A 299 14.86 9.09 -12.10
N THR A 300 15.29 9.99 -12.98
CA THR A 300 15.15 11.44 -12.77
C THR A 300 13.68 11.86 -12.75
N LEU A 301 12.86 11.45 -13.73
CA LEU A 301 11.44 11.82 -13.77
C LEU A 301 10.66 11.26 -12.57
N ARG A 302 10.91 9.99 -12.22
CA ARG A 302 10.24 9.33 -11.10
C ARG A 302 10.71 9.90 -9.76
N GLY A 303 12.00 10.15 -9.61
CA GLY A 303 12.57 10.82 -8.44
C GLY A 303 12.01 12.24 -8.26
N ALA A 304 11.87 13.00 -9.35
CA ALA A 304 11.25 14.32 -9.31
C ALA A 304 9.77 14.25 -8.91
N PHE A 305 9.02 13.27 -9.41
CA PHE A 305 7.64 13.04 -9.00
C PHE A 305 7.52 12.68 -7.51
N LEU A 306 8.37 11.77 -7.00
CA LEU A 306 8.40 11.43 -5.57
C LEU A 306 8.81 12.64 -4.71
N GLY A 307 9.78 13.42 -5.17
CA GLY A 307 10.18 14.68 -4.54
C GLY A 307 9.06 15.72 -4.51
N SER A 308 8.22 15.75 -5.55
CA SER A 308 7.02 16.59 -5.62
C SER A 308 6.00 16.25 -4.54
N LEU A 309 5.76 14.95 -4.31
CA LEU A 309 4.88 14.47 -3.23
C LEU A 309 5.46 14.75 -1.84
N ALA A 310 6.78 14.57 -1.67
CA ALA A 310 7.46 14.91 -0.42
C ALA A 310 7.41 16.41 -0.12
N LEU A 311 7.60 17.26 -1.14
CA LEU A 311 7.46 18.70 -1.03
C LEU A 311 6.02 19.10 -0.68
N ALA A 312 5.02 18.47 -1.28
CA ALA A 312 3.62 18.67 -0.92
C ALA A 312 3.37 18.38 0.57
N ALA A 313 3.86 17.23 1.06
CA ALA A 313 3.77 16.88 2.46
C ALA A 313 4.53 17.87 3.36
N ALA A 314 5.69 18.38 2.95
CA ALA A 314 6.42 19.38 3.73
C ALA A 314 5.69 20.74 3.81
N LEU A 315 4.92 21.11 2.78
CA LEU A 315 4.17 22.38 2.73
C LEU A 315 2.87 22.36 3.56
N ASP A 316 2.29 21.18 3.81
CA ASP A 316 1.04 20.98 4.54
C ASP A 316 1.09 19.63 5.27
N PHE A 317 1.99 19.52 6.25
CA PHE A 317 2.33 18.25 6.91
C PHE A 317 1.13 17.62 7.61
N ASP A 318 0.34 18.41 8.35
CA ASP A 318 -0.81 17.93 9.11
C ASP A 318 -1.84 17.22 8.23
N ARG A 319 -2.02 17.69 7.00
CA ARG A 319 -3.00 17.12 6.06
C ARG A 319 -2.41 16.05 5.16
N LEU A 320 -1.14 16.18 4.79
CA LEU A 320 -0.52 15.41 3.71
C LEU A 320 0.61 14.48 4.17
N MET A 321 0.85 14.31 5.47
CA MET A 321 1.84 13.36 5.98
C MET A 321 1.67 11.93 5.44
N PHE A 322 0.43 11.52 5.16
CA PHE A 322 0.13 10.21 4.56
C PHE A 322 0.71 10.04 3.14
N LEU A 323 1.03 11.12 2.42
CA LEU A 323 1.78 11.05 1.16
C LEU A 323 3.19 10.44 1.35
N LEU A 324 3.79 10.59 2.53
CA LEU A 324 5.10 10.01 2.82
C LEU A 324 5.03 8.48 2.93
N ILE A 325 3.94 7.96 3.51
CA ILE A 325 3.66 6.52 3.60
C ILE A 325 3.43 5.91 2.21
N ILE A 326 3.00 6.73 1.24
CA ILE A 326 2.77 6.31 -0.14
C ILE A 326 4.07 6.13 -0.93
N LEU A 327 5.16 6.82 -0.55
CA LEU A 327 6.39 6.82 -1.36
C LEU A 327 6.97 5.41 -1.58
N PRO A 328 7.07 4.52 -0.56
CA PRO A 328 7.50 3.13 -0.79
C PRO A 328 6.57 2.35 -1.71
N VAL A 329 5.25 2.56 -1.59
CA VAL A 329 4.25 1.93 -2.47
C VAL A 329 4.44 2.39 -3.91
N MET A 330 4.69 3.69 -4.13
CA MET A 330 4.98 4.24 -5.45
C MET A 330 6.31 3.74 -6.03
N LEU A 331 7.34 3.56 -5.19
CA LEU A 331 8.60 2.93 -5.62
C LEU A 331 8.38 1.48 -6.10
N ALA A 332 7.63 0.68 -5.33
CA ALA A 332 7.25 -0.66 -5.73
C ALA A 332 6.41 -0.65 -7.02
N TRP A 333 5.47 0.28 -7.12
CA TRP A 333 4.65 0.48 -8.32
C TRP A 333 5.52 0.80 -9.56
N PHE A 334 6.50 1.69 -9.43
CA PHE A 334 7.43 2.01 -10.51
C PHE A 334 8.31 0.82 -10.90
N ALA A 335 8.79 0.06 -9.92
CA ALA A 335 9.61 -1.13 -10.15
C ALA A 335 8.84 -2.22 -10.91
N ILE A 336 7.55 -2.41 -10.60
CA ILE A 336 6.72 -3.49 -11.15
C ILE A 336 5.98 -3.03 -12.41
N PHE A 337 5.10 -2.05 -12.30
CA PHE A 337 4.15 -1.70 -13.35
C PHE A 337 4.73 -0.72 -14.36
N ALA A 338 5.48 0.29 -13.91
CA ALA A 338 6.09 1.23 -14.85
C ALA A 338 7.23 0.58 -15.66
N THR A 339 7.89 -0.45 -15.12
CA THR A 339 8.83 -1.31 -15.86
C THR A 339 8.11 -2.10 -16.96
N GLN A 340 6.99 -2.76 -16.63
CA GLN A 340 6.16 -3.47 -17.60
C GLN A 340 5.60 -2.53 -18.68
N ALA A 341 5.15 -1.33 -18.29
CA ALA A 341 4.72 -0.30 -19.23
C ALA A 341 5.84 0.11 -20.20
N GLY A 342 7.09 0.19 -19.73
CA GLY A 342 8.25 0.40 -20.59
C GLY A 342 8.50 -0.75 -21.57
N TRP A 343 8.23 -2.00 -21.18
CA TRP A 343 8.32 -3.14 -22.10
C TRP A 343 7.27 -3.03 -23.20
N VAL A 344 6.02 -2.76 -22.83
CA VAL A 344 4.89 -2.58 -23.76
C VAL A 344 5.14 -1.38 -24.66
N GLY A 345 5.61 -0.26 -24.11
CA GLY A 345 5.85 0.96 -24.88
C GLY A 345 6.94 0.79 -25.96
N ARG A 346 7.98 0.00 -25.70
CA ARG A 346 9.02 -0.29 -26.70
C ARG A 346 8.53 -1.11 -27.88
N ARG A 347 7.42 -1.84 -27.72
CA ARG A 347 6.84 -2.70 -28.76
C ARG A 347 5.53 -2.18 -29.37
N HIS A 348 4.83 -1.31 -28.63
CA HIS A 348 3.49 -0.84 -28.99
C HIS A 348 3.30 0.67 -28.85
N GLY A 349 4.35 1.41 -28.50
CA GLY A 349 4.38 2.88 -28.49
C GLY A 349 3.99 3.54 -27.15
N PRO A 350 4.33 4.83 -26.96
CA PRO A 350 4.05 5.58 -25.73
C PRO A 350 2.58 5.60 -25.29
N LEU A 351 1.63 5.61 -26.23
CA LEU A 351 0.20 5.62 -25.90
C LEU A 351 -0.22 4.33 -25.18
N ALA A 352 0.25 3.17 -25.66
CA ALA A 352 -0.05 1.88 -25.05
C ALA A 352 0.48 1.81 -23.61
N ALA A 353 1.74 2.21 -23.42
CA ALA A 353 2.37 2.25 -22.10
C ALA A 353 1.61 3.15 -21.11
N GLY A 354 1.29 4.39 -21.53
CA GLY A 354 0.63 5.35 -20.66
C GLY A 354 -0.83 4.98 -20.32
N LEU A 355 -1.60 4.44 -21.27
CA LEU A 355 -2.96 3.98 -20.99
C LEU A 355 -2.98 2.83 -19.98
N GLY A 356 -2.15 1.80 -20.20
CA GLY A 356 -2.10 0.65 -19.30
C GLY A 356 -1.59 1.02 -17.92
N ALA A 357 -0.48 1.76 -17.85
CA ALA A 357 0.08 2.21 -16.58
C ALA A 357 -0.86 3.16 -15.82
N GLY A 358 -1.53 4.09 -16.51
CA GLY A 358 -2.46 5.03 -15.87
C GLY A 358 -3.67 4.33 -15.27
N ALA A 359 -4.24 3.34 -15.96
CA ALA A 359 -5.33 2.52 -15.44
C ALA A 359 -4.90 1.72 -14.20
N ILE A 360 -3.72 1.07 -14.26
CA ILE A 360 -3.18 0.32 -13.13
C ILE A 360 -2.90 1.25 -11.94
N LEU A 361 -2.32 2.43 -12.17
CA LEU A 361 -2.04 3.40 -11.12
C LEU A 361 -3.31 3.87 -10.42
N ALA A 362 -4.34 4.24 -11.19
CA ALA A 362 -5.64 4.61 -10.63
C ALA A 362 -6.21 3.49 -9.76
N TRP A 363 -6.13 2.24 -10.25
CA TRP A 363 -6.57 1.05 -9.53
C TRP A 363 -5.81 0.86 -8.22
N THR A 364 -4.48 0.77 -8.29
CA THR A 364 -3.61 0.55 -7.12
C THR A 364 -3.90 1.60 -6.04
N LEU A 365 -3.92 2.88 -6.40
CA LEU A 365 -4.19 3.96 -5.44
C LEU A 365 -5.61 3.89 -4.88
N GLY A 366 -6.61 3.64 -5.73
CA GLY A 366 -8.01 3.61 -5.33
C GLY A 366 -8.37 2.46 -4.38
N VAL A 367 -7.65 1.34 -4.43
CA VAL A 367 -7.91 0.16 -3.57
C VAL A 367 -7.04 0.08 -2.33
N THR A 368 -5.89 0.74 -2.31
CA THR A 368 -4.92 0.59 -1.20
C THR A 368 -5.17 1.55 -0.05
N PHE A 369 -5.73 2.73 -0.31
CA PHE A 369 -5.85 3.75 0.74
C PHE A 369 -6.95 3.48 1.77
N PRO A 370 -6.72 3.85 3.06
CA PRO A 370 -7.75 3.80 4.08
C PRO A 370 -8.98 4.61 3.66
N LEU A 371 -10.13 3.96 3.72
CA LEU A 371 -11.43 4.57 3.48
C LEU A 371 -12.04 4.93 4.82
N PHE A 372 -12.37 6.21 5.01
CA PHE A 372 -13.10 6.69 6.17
C PHE A 372 -14.57 6.75 5.82
N VAL A 373 -15.33 5.80 6.35
CA VAL A 373 -16.79 5.91 6.33
C VAL A 373 -17.16 6.92 7.42
N ARG A 374 -17.81 8.02 7.03
CA ARG A 374 -18.42 8.95 7.98
C ARG A 374 -19.67 8.34 8.61
#